data_AF-A0A942AIY6-F1
#
_entry.id   AF-A0A942AIY6-F1
#
_cell.length_a   1.000
_cell.length_b   1.000
_cell.length_c   1.000
_cell.angle_alpha   90.00
_cell.angle_beta   90.00
_cell.angle_gamma   90.00
#
_symmetry.space_group_name_H-M   'P 1'
#
loop_
_entity.id
_entity.type
_entity.pdbx_description
1 polymer ?
#
loop_
_entity_poly.entity_id
_entity_poly.type
_entity_poly.pdbx_seq_one_letter_code
_entity_poly.pdbx_strand_id
1 'polypeptide(L)'
;MKKLLYLSLIAVTIFSACELNKTKPGKIIFDRVPFVYATINGQRELFLIDTGASTSMLDKKLCDEAKIYYMATGLEVICVDGTSIPLKTTG
;
A
#
# COMPACT_ATOMS: atom_id res chain seq x y z
N MET A 1 4.37 38.87 36.19
CA MET A 1 3.01 38.76 35.61
C MET A 1 3.01 38.59 34.09
N LYS A 2 3.67 39.46 33.29
CA LYS A 2 3.69 39.37 31.82
C LYS A 2 4.29 38.07 31.24
N LYS A 3 5.36 37.53 31.86
CA LYS A 3 6.01 36.28 31.42
C LYS A 3 5.12 35.04 31.61
N LEU A 4 4.35 34.99 32.69
CA LEU A 4 3.46 33.87 33.00
C LEU A 4 2.25 33.86 32.04
N LEU A 5 1.73 35.05 31.71
CA LEU A 5 0.68 35.22 30.70
C LEU A 5 1.17 34.78 29.30
N TYR A 6 2.40 35.12 28.93
CA TYR A 6 3.00 34.70 27.67
C TYR A 6 3.18 33.18 27.57
N LEU A 7 3.65 32.53 28.66
CA LEU A 7 3.75 31.07 28.70
C LEU A 7 2.38 30.39 28.57
N SER A 8 1.34 30.92 29.25
CA SER A 8 -0.01 30.37 29.13
C SER A 8 -0.58 30.52 27.72
N LEU A 9 -0.30 31.64 27.02
CA LEU A 9 -0.72 31.82 25.64
C LEU A 9 -0.03 30.83 24.70
N ILE A 10 1.28 30.61 24.86
CA ILE A 10 2.03 29.65 24.04
C ILE A 10 1.54 28.22 24.27
N ALA A 11 1.26 27.84 25.52
CA ALA A 11 0.73 26.51 25.82
C ALA A 11 -0.65 26.28 25.16
N VAL A 12 -1.54 27.27 25.22
CA VAL A 12 -2.88 27.19 24.61
C VAL A 12 -2.82 27.14 23.08
N THR A 13 -1.91 27.90 22.46
CA THR A 13 -1.75 27.87 20.99
C THR A 13 -1.17 26.55 20.49
N ILE A 14 -0.19 25.97 21.20
CA ILE A 14 0.37 24.65 20.88
C ILE A 14 -0.68 23.56 21.02
N PHE A 15 -1.44 23.56 22.14
CA PHE A 15 -2.51 22.58 22.36
C PHE A 15 -3.59 22.67 21.27
N SER A 16 -4.02 23.89 20.92
CA SER A 16 -5.04 24.11 19.89
C SER A 16 -4.56 23.69 18.51
N ALA A 17 -3.28 23.91 18.17
CA ALA A 17 -2.70 23.48 16.91
C ALA A 17 -2.59 21.95 16.80
N CYS A 18 -2.24 21.26 17.90
CA CYS A 18 -2.20 19.80 17.94
C CYS A 18 -3.60 19.18 17.82
N GLU A 19 -4.61 19.72 18.50
CA GLU A 19 -6.00 19.24 18.40
C GLU A 19 -6.59 19.48 16.99
N LEU A 20 -6.26 20.60 16.34
CA LEU A 20 -6.67 20.88 14.96
C LEU A 20 -6.05 19.89 13.94
N ASN A 21 -4.91 19.28 14.26
CA ASN A 21 -4.25 18.31 13.40
C ASN A 21 -4.87 16.91 13.54
N LYS A 22 -5.42 16.56 14.72
CA LYS A 22 -6.13 15.30 14.95
C LYS A 22 -7.43 15.18 14.15
N THR A 23 -8.05 16.31 13.81
CA THR A 23 -9.36 16.37 13.12
C THR A 23 -9.24 16.47 11.61
N LYS A 24 -8.01 16.50 11.07
CA LYS A 24 -7.73 16.42 9.64
C LYS A 24 -7.05 15.09 9.34
N PRO A 25 -7.76 13.95 9.34
CA PRO A 25 -7.23 12.80 8.62
C PRO A 25 -6.90 13.31 7.22
N GLY A 26 -5.64 13.21 6.81
CA GLY A 26 -5.23 13.60 5.46
C GLY A 26 -6.25 13.00 4.49
N LYS A 27 -6.75 13.81 3.56
CA LYS A 27 -7.82 13.39 2.63
C LYS A 27 -7.42 12.05 2.01
N ILE A 28 -8.02 10.96 2.47
CA ILE A 28 -7.85 9.65 1.84
C ILE A 28 -8.66 9.76 0.56
N ILE A 29 -7.95 9.97 -0.55
CA ILE A 29 -8.57 9.98 -1.88
C ILE A 29 -8.80 8.51 -2.22
N PHE A 30 -9.95 7.98 -1.83
CA PHE A 30 -10.42 6.65 -2.24
C PHE A 30 -10.74 6.58 -3.74
N ASP A 31 -10.72 7.71 -4.45
CA ASP A 31 -11.19 7.82 -5.83
C ASP A 31 -10.23 7.19 -6.85
N ARG A 32 -9.08 6.66 -6.42
CA ARG A 32 -8.14 5.97 -7.31
C ARG A 32 -7.58 4.73 -6.65
N VAL A 33 -7.95 3.58 -7.21
CA VAL A 33 -7.21 2.33 -7.02
C VAL A 33 -5.75 2.60 -7.39
N PRO A 34 -4.78 2.35 -6.49
CA PRO A 34 -3.41 2.81 -6.69
C PRO A 34 -2.70 1.91 -7.69
N PHE A 35 -2.73 2.28 -8.97
CA PHE A 35 -1.97 1.60 -10.01
C PHE A 35 -0.62 2.28 -10.27
N VAL A 36 0.40 1.50 -10.57
CA VAL A 36 1.73 1.97 -10.96
C VAL A 36 2.24 1.21 -12.18
N TYR A 37 2.95 1.89 -13.07
CA TYR A 37 3.71 1.19 -14.11
C TYR A 37 5.05 0.72 -13.55
N ALA A 38 5.36 -0.56 -13.69
CA ALA A 38 6.66 -1.12 -13.36
C ALA A 38 7.22 -1.87 -14.56
N THR A 39 8.55 -1.96 -14.62
CA THR A 39 9.27 -2.69 -15.67
C THR A 39 9.89 -3.94 -15.08
N ILE A 40 9.53 -5.11 -15.61
CA ILE A 40 10.11 -6.41 -15.22
C ILE A 40 10.77 -7.03 -16.44
N ASN A 41 12.07 -7.31 -16.36
CA ASN A 41 12.88 -7.86 -17.48
C ASN A 41 12.66 -7.14 -18.82
N GLY A 42 12.51 -5.81 -18.79
CA GLY A 42 12.29 -4.97 -19.98
C GLY A 42 10.84 -4.85 -20.44
N GLN A 43 9.89 -5.59 -19.83
CA GLN A 43 8.46 -5.47 -20.11
C GLN A 43 7.80 -4.50 -19.14
N ARG A 44 7.12 -3.49 -19.67
CA ARG A 44 6.44 -2.46 -18.88
C ARG A 44 4.97 -2.81 -18.74
N GLU A 45 4.52 -3.01 -17.51
CA GLU A 45 3.15 -3.39 -17.19
C GLU A 45 2.55 -2.53 -16.07
N LEU A 46 1.21 -2.48 -16.04
CA LEU A 46 0.44 -1.77 -15.02
C LEU A 46 0.11 -2.72 -13.85
N PHE A 47 0.51 -2.35 -12.64
CA PHE A 47 0.30 -3.14 -11.42
C PHE A 47 -0.57 -2.41 -10.42
N LEU A 48 -1.33 -3.19 -9.64
CA LEU A 48 -2.04 -2.73 -8.46
C LEU A 48 -1.08 -2.65 -7.26
N ILE A 49 -1.12 -1.56 -6.51
CA ILE A 49 -0.53 -1.46 -5.17
C ILE A 49 -1.55 -1.96 -4.16
N ASP A 50 -1.31 -3.16 -3.64
CA ASP A 50 -2.12 -3.73 -2.57
C ASP A 50 -1.31 -3.76 -1.26
N THR A 51 -1.62 -2.85 -0.34
CA THR A 51 -0.93 -2.81 0.97
C THR A 51 -1.33 -3.95 1.90
N GLY A 52 -2.38 -4.72 1.56
CA GLY A 52 -2.77 -5.92 2.28
C GLY A 52 -1.99 -7.17 1.87
N ALA A 53 -1.32 -7.14 0.72
CA ALA A 53 -0.54 -8.26 0.22
C ALA A 53 0.87 -8.27 0.82
N SER A 54 1.26 -9.38 1.46
CA SER A 54 2.64 -9.59 1.96
C SER A 54 3.60 -10.08 0.86
N THR A 55 3.10 -10.36 -0.34
CA THR A 55 3.86 -10.90 -1.46
C THR A 55 3.28 -10.36 -2.76
N SER A 56 4.14 -10.00 -3.72
CA SER A 56 3.71 -9.55 -5.04
C SER A 56 3.10 -10.70 -5.84
N MET A 57 1.99 -10.42 -6.54
CA MET A 57 1.33 -11.37 -7.42
C MET A 57 1.47 -10.91 -8.87
N LEU A 58 1.94 -11.80 -9.73
CA LEU A 58 2.16 -11.54 -11.15
C LEU A 58 1.24 -12.44 -11.99
N ASP A 59 0.77 -11.93 -13.12
CA ASP A 59 0.05 -12.75 -14.08
C ASP A 59 0.97 -13.80 -14.69
N LYS A 60 0.45 -15.02 -14.89
CA LYS A 60 1.25 -16.14 -15.43
C LYS A 60 1.80 -15.82 -16.81
N LYS A 61 1.01 -15.20 -17.69
CA LYS A 61 1.43 -14.85 -19.05
C LYS A 61 2.59 -13.87 -19.02
N LEU A 62 2.53 -12.86 -18.14
CA LEU A 62 3.64 -11.94 -17.92
C LEU A 62 4.89 -12.69 -17.47
N CYS A 63 4.78 -13.62 -16.52
CA CYS A 63 5.92 -14.44 -16.10
C CYS A 63 6.54 -15.22 -17.27
N ASP A 64 5.71 -15.83 -18.11
CA ASP A 64 6.17 -16.60 -19.26
C ASP A 64 6.87 -15.69 -20.30
N GLU A 65 6.29 -14.54 -20.64
CA GLU A 65 6.82 -13.57 -21.62
C GLU A 65 8.10 -12.88 -21.13
N ALA A 66 8.12 -12.49 -19.84
CA ALA A 66 9.27 -11.88 -19.18
C ALA A 66 10.32 -12.91 -18.73
N LYS A 67 10.12 -14.21 -19.01
CA LYS A 67 11.03 -15.32 -18.66
C LYS A 67 11.35 -15.39 -17.16
N ILE A 68 10.36 -15.12 -16.33
CA ILE A 68 10.44 -15.25 -14.87
C ILE A 68 10.20 -16.71 -14.51
N TYR A 69 11.18 -17.34 -13.87
CA TYR A 69 11.05 -18.72 -13.41
C TYR A 69 10.19 -18.81 -12.15
N TYR A 70 9.27 -19.78 -12.12
CA TYR A 70 8.42 -20.06 -10.97
C TYR A 70 8.25 -21.57 -10.76
N MET A 71 8.05 -21.99 -9.51
CA MET A 71 7.86 -23.39 -9.12
C MET A 71 6.60 -23.56 -8.28
N ALA A 72 6.02 -24.77 -8.32
CA ALA A 72 4.88 -25.10 -7.48
C ALA A 72 5.32 -25.19 -6.01
N THR A 73 4.50 -24.64 -5.11
CA THR A 73 4.77 -24.66 -3.66
C THR A 73 4.00 -25.73 -2.90
N GLY A 74 2.95 -26.28 -3.51
CA GLY A 74 1.97 -27.11 -2.80
C GLY A 74 0.98 -26.33 -1.93
N LEU A 75 1.06 -25.00 -1.91
CA LEU A 75 0.10 -24.11 -1.26
C LEU A 75 -0.98 -23.67 -2.25
N GLU A 76 -2.05 -23.06 -1.72
CA GLU A 76 -3.17 -22.55 -2.49
C GLU A 76 -3.48 -21.09 -2.15
N VAL A 77 -3.95 -20.34 -3.14
CA VAL A 77 -4.55 -19.01 -3.00
C VAL A 77 -6.06 -19.18 -3.04
N ILE A 78 -6.75 -18.73 -2.00
CA ILE A 78 -8.21 -18.75 -1.93
C ILE A 78 -8.75 -17.38 -2.32
N CYS A 79 -9.50 -17.33 -3.42
CA CYS A 79 -10.16 -16.14 -3.92
C CYS A 79 -11.40 -15.79 -3.07
N VAL A 80 -11.87 -14.54 -3.19
CA VAL A 80 -13.03 -14.04 -2.41
C VAL A 80 -14.31 -14.82 -2.70
N ASP A 81 -14.43 -15.37 -3.91
CA ASP A 81 -15.55 -16.24 -4.33
C ASP A 81 -15.41 -17.70 -3.83
N GLY A 82 -14.35 -18.01 -3.08
CA GLY A 82 -14.02 -19.34 -2.59
C GLY A 82 -13.25 -20.22 -3.59
N THR A 83 -12.94 -19.71 -4.80
CA THR A 83 -12.12 -20.45 -5.76
C THR A 83 -10.72 -20.67 -5.20
N SER A 84 -10.22 -21.91 -5.29
CA SER A 84 -8.84 -22.25 -4.91
C SER A 84 -7.94 -22.36 -6.13
N ILE A 85 -6.77 -21.71 -6.10
CA ILE A 85 -5.79 -21.70 -7.17
C ILE A 85 -4.42 -22.14 -6.60
N PRO A 86 -3.75 -23.14 -7.20
CA PRO A 86 -2.41 -23.54 -6.75
C PRO A 86 -1.39 -22.39 -6.81
N LEU A 87 -0.72 -22.13 -5.69
CA LEU A 87 0.31 -21.09 -5.58
C LEU A 87 1.62 -21.55 -6.22
N LYS A 88 2.16 -20.71 -7.10
CA LYS A 88 3.50 -20.84 -7.65
C LYS A 88 4.32 -19.63 -7.22
N THR A 89 5.57 -19.86 -6.82
CA THR A 89 6.47 -18.79 -6.38
C THR A 89 7.73 -18.80 -7.22
N THR A 90 8.27 -17.61 -7.44
CA THR A 90 9.63 -17.44 -7.95
C THR A 90 10.62 -17.74 -6.81
N GLY A 91 11.81 -18.24 -7.15
CA GLY A 91 12.92 -18.43 -6.22
C GLY A 91 13.82 -17.20 -6.16
#